data_AF-R1GVP7-F1
#
_entry.id   AF-R1GVP7-F1
#
_cell.length_a   1.000
_cell.length_b   1.000
_cell.length_c   1.000
_cell.angle_alpha   90.00
_cell.angle_beta   90.00
_cell.angle_gamma   90.00
#
_symmetry.space_group_name_H-M   'P 1'
#
loop_
_entity.id
_entity.type
_entity.pdbx_description
1 polymer ?
#
loop_
_entity_poly.entity_id
_entity_poly.type
_entity_poly.pdbx_seq_one_letter_code
_entity_poly.pdbx_strand_id
1 'polypeptide(L)'
;MPVMRIPFTDPLPLPRILPPSAAHPSGAIAALAAFLISRDANSTLLLTGAGISVASGLADYRGTNGTYTLNKTYRPIYYNEFVANHAARKRYWARSFLGWTSLARAKPNSSHWAVRDLGEMGVVRGVITQNVDSFHPTAHPSLQTLELHGYLRALVCLSCRHEYPRDAFQQRLAALNPAWAAFLDEMLASGALSTENPDERRRRGLKTNPDGDVDVPNVDYASFRYPACPVCLEKAAGGGAVATGKVDVDADGAWLESSTAGILKPAVIMFGESIPDAVKQAAEDAVDGAVVVSKF
;
A
#
# COMPACT_ATOMS: atom_id res chain seq x y z
N MET A 1 19.50 -17.13 -9.84
CA MET A 1 18.62 -17.05 -8.65
C MET A 1 17.24 -17.53 -9.05
N PRO A 2 16.53 -18.33 -8.25
CA PRO A 2 15.18 -18.73 -8.59
C PRO A 2 14.31 -17.47 -8.70
N VAL A 3 13.63 -17.31 -9.83
CA VAL A 3 12.69 -16.20 -10.04
C VAL A 3 11.57 -16.41 -9.02
N MET A 4 11.46 -15.50 -8.05
CA MET A 4 10.31 -15.45 -7.14
C MET A 4 9.07 -15.31 -8.01
N ARG A 5 8.28 -16.38 -8.14
CA ARG A 5 7.06 -16.39 -8.93
C ARG A 5 6.01 -15.63 -8.15
N ILE A 6 5.26 -14.75 -8.82
CA ILE A 6 3.99 -14.27 -8.28
C ILE A 6 3.10 -15.51 -8.18
N PRO A 7 2.72 -15.98 -6.98
CA PRO A 7 1.94 -17.19 -6.86
C PRO A 7 0.53 -16.95 -7.44
N PHE A 8 0.00 -17.94 -8.15
CA PHE A 8 -1.35 -17.98 -8.71
C PHE A 8 -1.70 -16.85 -9.69
N THR A 9 -1.24 -16.90 -10.94
CA THR A 9 -1.69 -15.96 -12.00
C THR A 9 -3.03 -16.35 -12.63
N ASP A 10 -3.47 -17.59 -12.39
CA ASP A 10 -4.71 -18.14 -12.93
C ASP A 10 -5.91 -17.81 -12.02
N PRO A 11 -7.14 -17.83 -12.56
CA PRO A 11 -8.35 -17.67 -11.76
C PRO A 11 -8.37 -18.67 -10.60
N LEU A 12 -8.71 -18.18 -9.40
CA LEU A 12 -8.91 -19.05 -8.24
C LEU A 12 -10.09 -20.00 -8.50
N PRO A 13 -10.06 -21.24 -7.98
CA PRO A 13 -11.21 -22.12 -8.05
C PRO A 13 -12.43 -21.47 -7.39
N LEU A 14 -13.63 -21.80 -7.87
CA LEU A 14 -14.86 -21.30 -7.27
C LEU A 14 -14.92 -21.69 -5.78
N PRO A 15 -15.27 -20.76 -4.89
CA PRO A 15 -15.34 -21.04 -3.46
C PRO A 15 -16.45 -22.05 -3.17
N ARG A 16 -16.21 -22.94 -2.19
CA ARG A 16 -17.27 -23.79 -1.65
C ARG A 16 -18.19 -22.94 -0.78
N ILE A 17 -19.45 -22.82 -1.17
CA ILE A 17 -20.44 -22.01 -0.44
C ILE A 17 -21.16 -22.89 0.57
N LEU A 18 -20.98 -22.59 1.86
CA LEU A 18 -21.64 -23.26 2.97
C LEU A 18 -22.17 -22.23 3.97
N PRO A 19 -23.46 -22.31 4.39
CA PRO A 19 -24.49 -23.21 3.88
C PRO A 19 -24.89 -22.89 2.42
N PRO A 20 -25.55 -23.81 1.68
CA PRO A 20 -25.99 -23.55 0.30
C PRO A 20 -26.88 -22.30 0.14
N SER A 21 -27.64 -21.93 1.18
CA SER A 21 -28.43 -20.69 1.19
C SER A 21 -27.57 -19.43 1.03
N ALA A 22 -26.28 -19.48 1.37
CA ALA A 22 -25.34 -18.38 1.18
C ALA A 22 -24.95 -18.12 -0.29
N ALA A 23 -25.53 -18.86 -1.26
CA ALA A 23 -25.36 -18.58 -2.68
C ALA A 23 -26.11 -17.31 -3.14
N HIS A 24 -27.01 -16.77 -2.31
CA HIS A 24 -27.73 -15.51 -2.56
C HIS A 24 -27.48 -14.50 -1.44
N PRO A 25 -27.57 -13.18 -1.71
CA PRO A 25 -27.23 -12.14 -0.73
C PRO A 25 -27.96 -12.26 0.61
N SER A 26 -29.27 -12.52 0.61
CA SER A 26 -30.06 -12.64 1.84
C SER A 26 -29.62 -13.82 2.71
N GLY A 27 -29.38 -14.99 2.08
CA GLY A 27 -28.89 -16.16 2.79
C GLY A 27 -27.44 -16.02 3.24
N ALA A 28 -26.60 -15.30 2.50
CA ALA A 28 -25.23 -14.99 2.90
C ALA A 28 -25.20 -14.07 4.13
N ILE A 29 -26.05 -13.04 4.15
CA ILE A 29 -26.23 -12.15 5.31
C ILE A 29 -26.72 -12.95 6.52
N ALA A 30 -27.73 -13.79 6.35
CA ALA A 30 -28.26 -14.61 7.44
C ALA A 30 -27.20 -15.59 7.99
N ALA A 31 -26.44 -16.25 7.12
CA ALA A 31 -25.37 -17.16 7.50
C ALA A 31 -24.23 -16.43 8.23
N LEU A 32 -23.82 -15.26 7.75
CA LEU A 32 -22.80 -14.44 8.38
C LEU A 32 -23.27 -13.91 9.74
N ALA A 33 -24.50 -13.41 9.84
CA ALA A 33 -25.06 -12.95 11.10
C ALA A 33 -25.15 -14.09 12.13
N ALA A 34 -25.64 -15.26 11.73
CA ALA A 34 -25.68 -16.44 12.59
C ALA A 34 -24.26 -16.86 13.03
N PHE A 35 -23.30 -16.84 12.10
CA PHE A 35 -21.90 -17.13 12.40
C PHE A 35 -21.34 -16.15 13.46
N LEU A 36 -21.57 -14.85 13.29
CA LEU A 36 -21.05 -13.81 14.19
C LEU A 36 -21.73 -13.83 15.58
N ILE A 37 -23.03 -14.14 15.65
CA ILE A 37 -23.80 -14.11 16.91
C ILE A 37 -23.70 -15.43 17.68
N SER A 38 -23.44 -16.57 17.01
CA SER A 38 -23.33 -17.88 17.66
C SER A 38 -22.06 -18.08 18.50
N ARG A 39 -21.22 -17.07 18.61
CA ARG A 39 -19.91 -17.12 19.26
C ARG A 39 -19.90 -16.24 20.49
N ASP A 40 -18.96 -16.53 21.39
CA ASP A 40 -18.68 -15.64 22.50
C ASP A 40 -18.41 -14.24 21.97
N ALA A 41 -18.97 -13.24 22.64
CA ALA A 41 -18.71 -11.85 22.33
C ALA A 41 -17.20 -11.62 22.29
N ASN A 42 -16.75 -10.81 21.33
CA ASN A 42 -15.37 -10.39 21.19
C ASN A 42 -14.39 -11.51 20.81
N SER A 43 -14.87 -12.56 20.14
CA SER A 43 -14.02 -13.67 19.64
C SER A 43 -13.65 -13.56 18.16
N THR A 44 -14.30 -12.67 17.39
CA THR A 44 -14.08 -12.61 15.92
C THR A 44 -12.96 -11.65 15.55
N LEU A 45 -11.97 -12.14 14.80
CA LEU A 45 -10.93 -11.35 14.15
C LEU A 45 -11.18 -11.28 12.64
N LEU A 46 -11.08 -10.09 12.07
CA LEU A 46 -11.21 -9.92 10.61
C LEU A 46 -9.84 -9.93 9.94
N LEU A 47 -9.68 -10.70 8.87
CA LEU A 47 -8.55 -10.60 7.95
C LEU A 47 -9.01 -9.92 6.65
N THR A 48 -8.50 -8.74 6.33
CA THR A 48 -8.92 -7.97 5.14
C THR A 48 -7.84 -7.87 4.08
N GLY A 49 -8.28 -7.78 2.82
CA GLY A 49 -7.45 -7.57 1.63
C GLY A 49 -7.99 -6.45 0.74
N ALA A 50 -7.40 -6.28 -0.44
CA ALA A 50 -7.64 -5.12 -1.30
C ALA A 50 -9.11 -4.96 -1.72
N GLY A 51 -9.88 -6.07 -1.76
CA GLY A 51 -11.29 -6.06 -2.12
C GLY A 51 -12.16 -5.16 -1.25
N ILE A 52 -11.81 -4.94 0.03
CA ILE A 52 -12.56 -4.02 0.91
C ILE A 52 -12.42 -2.56 0.49
N SER A 53 -11.34 -2.20 -0.21
CA SER A 53 -11.00 -0.82 -0.60
C SER A 53 -11.37 -0.49 -2.05
N VAL A 54 -11.89 -1.44 -2.82
CA VAL A 54 -12.34 -1.21 -4.21
C VAL A 54 -13.42 -0.13 -4.28
N ALA A 55 -14.39 -0.16 -3.37
CA ALA A 55 -15.44 0.86 -3.28
C ALA A 55 -14.94 2.25 -2.82
N SER A 56 -13.67 2.36 -2.41
CA SER A 56 -12.99 3.64 -2.14
C SER A 56 -12.27 4.20 -3.36
N GLY A 57 -12.44 3.58 -4.54
CA GLY A 57 -11.82 4.01 -5.79
C GLY A 57 -10.38 3.49 -6.00
N LEU A 58 -9.87 2.66 -5.08
CA LEU A 58 -8.57 2.01 -5.20
C LEU A 58 -8.68 0.73 -6.03
N ALA A 59 -7.65 0.43 -6.82
CA ALA A 59 -7.60 -0.83 -7.56
C ALA A 59 -7.34 -2.01 -6.62
N ASP A 60 -7.72 -3.21 -7.03
CA ASP A 60 -7.25 -4.48 -6.47
C ASP A 60 -6.17 -5.13 -7.36
N TYR A 61 -5.42 -6.07 -6.80
CA TYR A 61 -4.39 -6.78 -7.57
C TYR A 61 -4.99 -7.90 -8.44
N ARG A 62 -6.11 -8.47 -8.02
CA ARG A 62 -6.70 -9.72 -8.54
C ARG A 62 -8.20 -9.54 -8.73
N GLY A 63 -8.81 -10.34 -9.60
CA GLY A 63 -10.23 -10.22 -9.95
C GLY A 63 -10.40 -9.85 -11.42
N THR A 64 -11.63 -9.81 -11.91
CA THR A 64 -11.91 -9.48 -13.33
C THR A 64 -11.34 -8.13 -13.75
N ASN A 65 -11.27 -7.18 -12.80
CA ASN A 65 -10.73 -5.85 -12.99
C ASN A 65 -9.37 -5.63 -12.27
N GLY A 66 -8.75 -6.70 -11.75
CA GLY A 66 -7.52 -6.60 -10.99
C GLY A 66 -6.27 -6.35 -11.83
N THR A 67 -5.27 -5.74 -11.22
CA THR A 67 -4.01 -5.33 -11.87
C THR A 67 -3.34 -6.46 -12.65
N TYR A 68 -3.20 -7.67 -12.07
CA TYR A 68 -2.57 -8.80 -12.75
C TYR A 68 -3.38 -9.34 -13.93
N THR A 69 -4.71 -9.21 -13.89
CA THR A 69 -5.61 -9.61 -14.98
C THR A 69 -5.57 -8.59 -16.12
N LEU A 70 -5.50 -7.31 -15.78
CA LEU A 70 -5.51 -6.20 -16.74
C LEU A 70 -4.13 -5.84 -17.31
N ASN A 71 -3.05 -6.21 -16.64
CA ASN A 71 -1.66 -5.98 -17.05
C ASN A 71 -0.81 -7.23 -16.78
N LYS A 72 -0.84 -8.17 -17.73
CA LYS A 72 -0.11 -9.46 -17.61
C LYS A 72 1.41 -9.31 -17.52
N THR A 73 1.97 -8.16 -17.92
CA THR A 73 3.40 -7.88 -17.84
C THR A 73 3.78 -7.07 -16.60
N TYR A 74 2.79 -6.68 -15.78
CA TYR A 74 3.06 -5.98 -14.52
C TYR A 74 3.92 -6.86 -13.62
N ARG A 75 5.01 -6.26 -13.13
CA ARG A 75 5.88 -6.86 -12.13
C ARG A 75 6.08 -5.84 -11.00
N PRO A 76 5.77 -6.20 -9.75
CA PRO A 76 6.06 -5.32 -8.62
C PRO A 76 7.59 -5.15 -8.49
N ILE A 77 8.03 -4.00 -7.99
CA ILE A 77 9.43 -3.85 -7.61
C ILE A 77 9.76 -4.78 -6.44
N TYR A 78 10.86 -5.52 -6.54
CA TYR A 78 11.33 -6.36 -5.43
C TYR A 78 12.20 -5.56 -4.48
N TYR A 79 12.18 -5.94 -3.20
CA TYR A 79 12.94 -5.27 -2.15
C TYR A 79 14.44 -5.17 -2.49
N ASN A 80 15.05 -6.28 -2.91
CA ASN A 80 16.46 -6.30 -3.29
C ASN A 80 16.78 -5.37 -4.48
N GLU A 81 15.88 -5.29 -5.46
CA GLU A 81 15.99 -4.38 -6.60
C GLU A 81 15.90 -2.91 -6.16
N PHE A 82 14.95 -2.59 -5.28
CA PHE A 82 14.81 -1.24 -4.71
C PHE A 82 16.06 -0.82 -3.92
N VAL A 83 16.60 -1.71 -3.08
CA VAL A 83 17.78 -1.43 -2.26
C VAL A 83 19.03 -1.27 -3.13
N ALA A 84 19.24 -2.15 -4.10
CA ALA A 84 20.50 -2.21 -4.85
C ALA A 84 20.58 -1.23 -6.03
N ASN A 85 19.46 -0.79 -6.60
CA ASN A 85 19.46 -0.10 -7.89
C ASN A 85 18.88 1.33 -7.81
N HIS A 86 19.74 2.33 -8.00
CA HIS A 86 19.37 3.75 -8.00
C HIS A 86 18.34 4.10 -9.09
N ALA A 87 18.50 3.57 -10.31
CA ALA A 87 17.58 3.80 -11.42
C ALA A 87 16.21 3.16 -11.16
N ALA A 88 16.17 1.98 -10.51
CA ALA A 88 14.92 1.35 -10.11
C ALA A 88 14.17 2.21 -9.07
N ARG A 89 14.88 2.82 -8.11
CA ARG A 89 14.28 3.78 -7.16
C ARG A 89 13.74 5.03 -7.85
N LYS A 90 14.45 5.60 -8.82
CA LYS A 90 13.95 6.73 -9.62
C LYS A 90 12.63 6.39 -10.30
N ARG A 91 12.58 5.24 -10.99
CA ARG A 91 11.35 4.75 -11.63
C ARG A 91 10.22 4.53 -10.63
N TYR A 92 10.49 3.87 -9.51
CA TYR A 92 9.49 3.64 -8.47
C TYR A 92 8.92 4.95 -7.93
N TRP A 93 9.77 5.90 -7.56
CA TRP A 93 9.32 7.17 -6.98
C TRP A 93 8.59 8.06 -7.98
N ALA A 94 8.96 8.04 -9.27
CA ALA A 94 8.21 8.74 -10.31
C ALA A 94 6.78 8.20 -10.46
N ARG A 95 6.63 6.87 -10.48
CA ARG A 95 5.32 6.22 -10.57
C ARG A 95 4.48 6.46 -9.31
N SER A 96 5.10 6.36 -8.13
CA SER A 96 4.46 6.65 -6.84
C SER A 96 4.08 8.13 -6.71
N PHE A 97 4.87 9.05 -7.25
CA PHE A 97 4.58 10.49 -7.23
C PHE A 97 3.25 10.80 -7.91
N LEU A 98 3.01 10.21 -9.08
CA LEU A 98 1.76 10.41 -9.82
C LEU A 98 0.57 9.75 -9.13
N GLY A 99 0.72 8.51 -8.67
CA GLY A 99 -0.39 7.74 -8.12
C GLY A 99 -0.76 8.09 -6.67
N TRP A 100 0.15 8.70 -5.89
CA TRP A 100 -0.12 9.16 -4.52
C TRP A 100 -1.37 10.04 -4.44
N THR A 101 -1.62 10.88 -5.44
CA THR A 101 -2.76 11.80 -5.44
C THR A 101 -4.12 11.08 -5.37
N SER A 102 -4.24 9.93 -6.04
CA SER A 102 -5.47 9.12 -5.99
C SER A 102 -5.67 8.53 -4.59
N LEU A 103 -4.60 7.99 -4.00
CA LEU A 103 -4.65 7.42 -2.64
C LEU A 103 -4.94 8.48 -1.57
N ALA A 104 -4.29 9.65 -1.65
CA ALA A 104 -4.47 10.74 -0.70
C ALA A 104 -5.91 11.29 -0.68
N ARG A 105 -6.60 11.25 -1.83
CA ARG A 105 -8.01 11.65 -1.93
C ARG A 105 -8.98 10.56 -1.47
N ALA A 106 -8.60 9.29 -1.60
CA ALA A 106 -9.47 8.18 -1.24
C ALA A 106 -9.77 8.17 0.27
N LYS A 107 -10.93 7.64 0.65
CA LYS A 107 -11.44 7.61 2.02
C LYS A 107 -12.03 6.25 2.37
N PRO A 108 -12.12 5.90 3.66
CA PRO A 108 -12.83 4.69 4.07
C PRO A 108 -14.27 4.67 3.56
N ASN A 109 -14.68 3.56 2.96
CA ASN A 109 -16.04 3.34 2.46
C ASN A 109 -16.94 2.64 3.50
N SER A 110 -18.22 2.42 3.17
CA SER A 110 -19.23 1.79 4.05
C SER A 110 -18.80 0.45 4.64
N SER A 111 -17.97 -0.34 3.96
CA SER A 111 -17.46 -1.61 4.52
C SER A 111 -16.53 -1.37 5.72
N HIS A 112 -15.69 -0.33 5.68
CA HIS A 112 -14.81 0.02 6.79
C HIS A 112 -15.62 0.52 7.99
N TRP A 113 -16.65 1.32 7.74
CA TRP A 113 -17.57 1.80 8.77
C TRP A 113 -18.43 0.68 9.36
N ALA A 114 -18.84 -0.31 8.57
CA ALA A 114 -19.52 -1.50 9.11
C ALA A 114 -18.61 -2.30 10.05
N VAL A 115 -17.30 -2.36 9.77
CA VAL A 115 -16.32 -2.99 10.69
C VAL A 115 -16.22 -2.21 12.00
N ARG A 116 -16.24 -0.87 11.96
CA ARG A 116 -16.34 -0.03 13.17
C ARG A 116 -17.54 -0.45 14.01
N ASP A 117 -18.72 -0.47 13.39
CA ASP A 117 -19.98 -0.72 14.09
C ASP A 117 -19.99 -2.12 14.73
N LEU A 118 -19.45 -3.13 14.04
CA LEU A 118 -19.28 -4.49 14.59
C LEU A 118 -18.26 -4.53 15.76
N GLY A 119 -17.23 -3.68 15.72
CA GLY A 119 -16.28 -3.51 16.81
C GLY A 119 -16.94 -2.86 18.04
N GLU A 120 -17.73 -1.81 17.85
CA GLU A 120 -18.47 -1.13 18.92
C GLU A 120 -19.53 -2.02 19.57
N MET A 121 -20.12 -2.95 18.81
CA MET A 121 -21.03 -3.98 19.32
C MET A 121 -20.31 -5.11 20.09
N GLY A 122 -18.96 -5.11 20.13
CA GLY A 122 -18.18 -6.18 20.74
C GLY A 122 -18.27 -7.51 19.97
N VAL A 123 -18.68 -7.50 18.70
CA VAL A 123 -18.71 -8.71 17.86
C VAL A 123 -17.33 -8.98 17.28
N VAL A 124 -16.66 -7.93 16.82
CA VAL A 124 -15.31 -7.98 16.24
C VAL A 124 -14.31 -7.43 17.25
N ARG A 125 -13.28 -8.20 17.58
CA ARG A 125 -12.22 -7.79 18.52
C ARG A 125 -11.09 -7.02 17.87
N GLY A 126 -10.92 -7.15 16.55
CA GLY A 126 -9.83 -6.51 15.83
C GLY A 126 -9.78 -6.89 14.35
N VAL A 127 -8.81 -6.28 13.67
CA VAL A 127 -8.56 -6.45 12.24
C VAL A 127 -7.08 -6.70 12.00
N ILE A 128 -6.75 -7.72 11.21
CA ILE A 128 -5.48 -7.83 10.50
C ILE A 128 -5.75 -7.43 9.04
N THR A 129 -5.03 -6.44 8.52
CA THR A 129 -5.19 -6.01 7.13
C THR A 129 -3.92 -6.21 6.33
N GLN A 130 -4.06 -6.74 5.11
CA GLN A 130 -2.99 -6.79 4.11
C GLN A 130 -2.85 -5.47 3.35
N ASN A 131 -3.80 -4.56 3.48
CA ASN A 131 -3.83 -3.29 2.78
C ASN A 131 -2.85 -2.31 3.40
N VAL A 132 -2.33 -1.41 2.57
CA VAL A 132 -1.36 -0.37 2.96
C VAL A 132 -1.97 1.03 2.88
N ASP A 133 -3.30 1.12 2.76
CA ASP A 133 -4.09 2.36 2.60
C ASP A 133 -4.41 3.06 3.93
N SER A 134 -4.29 2.36 5.04
CA SER A 134 -4.59 2.85 6.39
C SER A 134 -6.03 3.28 6.61
N PHE A 135 -6.99 2.74 5.86
CA PHE A 135 -8.42 3.06 6.02
C PHE A 135 -9.02 2.48 7.29
N HIS A 136 -8.57 1.30 7.74
CA HIS A 136 -9.00 0.73 9.01
C HIS A 136 -8.71 1.65 10.21
N PRO A 137 -7.44 2.03 10.49
CA PRO A 137 -7.16 2.94 11.63
C PRO A 137 -7.77 4.34 11.45
N THR A 138 -8.10 4.75 10.22
CA THR A 138 -8.83 6.00 9.95
C THR A 138 -10.32 5.89 10.31
N ALA A 139 -10.97 4.77 10.00
CA ALA A 139 -12.40 4.57 10.20
C ALA A 139 -12.76 4.17 11.64
N HIS A 140 -11.88 3.43 12.32
CA HIS A 140 -12.12 2.91 13.67
C HIS A 140 -10.83 2.89 14.49
N PRO A 141 -10.32 4.06 14.92
CA PRO A 141 -9.07 4.17 15.67
C PRO A 141 -9.10 3.46 17.03
N SER A 142 -10.29 3.17 17.58
CA SER A 142 -10.46 2.43 18.84
C SER A 142 -10.40 0.91 18.68
N LEU A 143 -10.56 0.39 17.46
CA LEU A 143 -10.52 -1.05 17.18
C LEU A 143 -9.10 -1.48 16.87
N GLN A 144 -8.63 -2.54 17.56
CA GLN A 144 -7.27 -3.04 17.36
C GLN A 144 -7.04 -3.42 15.90
N THR A 145 -6.12 -2.73 15.24
CA THR A 145 -5.78 -2.97 13.83
C THR A 145 -4.29 -3.27 13.68
N LEU A 146 -3.97 -4.39 13.01
CA LEU A 146 -2.63 -4.77 12.61
C LEU A 146 -2.47 -4.63 11.10
N GLU A 147 -1.60 -3.70 10.66
CA GLU A 147 -1.26 -3.49 9.25
C GLU A 147 -0.11 -4.44 8.85
N LEU A 148 -0.45 -5.62 8.35
CA LEU A 148 0.48 -6.74 8.12
C LEU A 148 1.61 -6.39 7.14
N HIS A 149 1.29 -5.58 6.13
CA HIS A 149 2.24 -5.15 5.10
C HIS A 149 2.68 -3.69 5.28
N GLY A 150 2.51 -3.12 6.48
CA GLY A 150 2.84 -1.72 6.74
C GLY A 150 1.85 -0.76 6.08
N TYR A 151 2.32 0.43 5.70
CA TYR A 151 1.44 1.53 5.28
C TYR A 151 2.13 2.53 4.35
N LEU A 152 1.32 3.20 3.52
CA LEU A 152 1.80 4.23 2.60
C LEU A 152 1.84 5.64 3.19
N ARG A 153 1.26 5.88 4.37
CA ARG A 153 1.27 7.20 5.04
C ARG A 153 2.67 7.69 5.46
N ALA A 154 3.67 6.80 5.46
CA ALA A 154 5.05 7.16 5.78
C ALA A 154 6.06 6.38 4.94
N LEU A 155 7.29 6.86 5.01
CA LEU A 155 8.50 6.19 4.55
C LEU A 155 9.30 5.74 5.76
N VAL A 156 10.17 4.76 5.59
CA VAL A 156 11.18 4.33 6.55
C VAL A 156 12.57 4.48 5.92
N CYS A 157 13.51 5.08 6.66
CA CYS A 157 14.90 5.10 6.23
C CYS A 157 15.54 3.73 6.41
N LEU A 158 16.19 3.22 5.38
CA LEU A 158 16.90 1.93 5.43
C LEU A 158 18.15 1.97 6.31
N SER A 159 18.71 3.15 6.58
CA SER A 159 19.92 3.31 7.39
C SER A 159 19.63 3.56 8.87
N CYS A 160 18.78 4.54 9.19
CA CYS A 160 18.51 4.94 10.57
C CYS A 160 17.14 4.51 11.11
N ARG A 161 16.31 3.86 10.29
CA ARG A 161 14.95 3.41 10.63
C ARG A 161 13.97 4.52 11.03
N HIS A 162 14.36 5.79 10.92
CA HIS A 162 13.46 6.91 11.15
C HIS A 162 12.32 6.91 10.12
N GLU A 163 11.11 7.14 10.59
CA GLU A 163 9.95 7.33 9.72
C GLU A 163 9.86 8.76 9.22
N TYR A 164 9.51 8.93 7.94
CA TYR A 164 9.34 10.22 7.32
C TYR A 164 7.94 10.33 6.70
N PRO A 165 7.13 11.35 7.04
CA PRO A 165 5.76 11.44 6.53
C PRO A 165 5.68 11.47 5.00
N ARG A 166 4.76 10.71 4.41
CA ARG A 166 4.63 10.59 2.95
C ARG A 166 4.20 11.90 2.29
N ASP A 167 3.41 12.73 2.96
CA ASP A 167 3.02 14.06 2.47
C ASP A 167 4.21 15.02 2.39
N ALA A 168 5.04 15.06 3.44
CA ALA A 168 6.28 15.85 3.44
C ALA A 168 7.25 15.37 2.35
N PHE A 169 7.32 14.05 2.14
CA PHE A 169 8.09 13.48 1.03
C PHE A 169 7.50 13.84 -0.34
N GLN A 170 6.17 13.83 -0.51
CA GLN A 170 5.51 14.22 -1.75
C GLN A 170 5.82 15.67 -2.13
N GLN A 171 5.77 16.58 -1.16
CA GLN A 171 6.13 17.99 -1.36
C GLN A 171 7.59 18.12 -1.81
N ARG A 172 8.49 17.34 -1.20
CA ARG A 172 9.91 17.36 -1.59
C ARG A 172 10.15 16.75 -2.98
N LEU A 173 9.41 15.71 -3.35
CA LEU A 173 9.43 15.18 -4.72
C LEU A 173 8.97 16.24 -5.72
N ALA A 174 7.87 16.96 -5.45
CA ALA A 174 7.38 18.02 -6.33
C ALA A 174 8.42 19.14 -6.49
N ALA A 175 9.03 19.58 -5.38
CA ALA A 175 10.06 20.63 -5.38
C ALA A 175 11.33 20.22 -6.17
N LEU A 176 11.75 18.97 -6.08
CA LEU A 176 12.90 18.44 -6.82
C LEU A 176 12.62 18.19 -8.31
N ASN A 177 11.34 18.10 -8.69
CA ASN A 177 10.89 17.71 -10.03
C ASN A 177 9.78 18.64 -10.55
N PRO A 178 10.05 19.94 -10.78
CA PRO A 178 9.02 20.92 -11.16
C PRO A 178 8.29 20.56 -12.47
N ALA A 179 8.99 19.96 -13.45
CA ALA A 179 8.36 19.50 -14.69
C ALA A 179 7.36 18.36 -14.46
N TRP A 180 7.68 17.42 -13.54
CA TRP A 180 6.77 16.34 -13.16
C TRP A 180 5.57 16.85 -12.36
N ALA A 181 5.79 17.86 -11.50
CA ALA A 181 4.71 18.51 -10.77
C ALA A 181 3.73 19.21 -11.72
N ALA A 182 4.25 19.98 -12.68
CA ALA A 182 3.42 20.62 -13.72
C ALA A 182 2.63 19.60 -14.56
N PHE A 183 3.27 18.48 -14.93
CA PHE A 183 2.60 17.38 -15.62
C PHE A 183 1.47 16.76 -14.79
N LEU A 184 1.70 16.52 -13.49
CA LEU A 184 0.67 16.03 -12.58
C LEU A 184 -0.51 17.01 -12.47
N ASP A 185 -0.25 18.31 -12.37
CA ASP A 185 -1.30 19.33 -12.30
C ASP A 185 -2.15 19.35 -13.58
N GLU A 186 -1.54 19.21 -14.76
CA GLU A 186 -2.25 19.08 -16.04
C GLU A 186 -3.13 17.81 -16.10
N MET A 187 -2.60 16.67 -15.62
CA MET A 187 -3.36 15.42 -15.51
C MET A 187 -4.57 15.56 -14.57
N LEU A 188 -4.41 16.31 -13.47
CA LEU A 188 -5.49 16.55 -12.52
C LEU A 188 -6.55 17.50 -13.11
N ALA A 189 -6.12 18.59 -13.74
CA ALA A 189 -7.01 19.57 -14.37
C ALA A 189 -7.84 18.96 -15.51
N SER A 190 -7.26 18.04 -16.29
CA SER A 190 -7.96 17.30 -17.36
C SER A 190 -8.89 16.19 -16.86
N GLY A 191 -8.93 15.95 -15.53
CA GLY A 191 -9.68 14.86 -14.93
C GLY A 191 -9.15 13.47 -15.27
N ALA A 192 -7.92 13.37 -15.77
CA ALA A 192 -7.33 12.09 -16.19
C ALA A 192 -7.15 11.10 -15.02
N LEU A 193 -7.09 11.62 -13.78
CA LEU A 193 -7.02 10.85 -12.53
C LEU A 193 -8.35 10.82 -11.74
N SER A 194 -9.45 11.37 -12.28
CA SER A 194 -10.74 11.48 -11.56
C SER A 194 -11.85 10.60 -12.11
N THR A 195 -11.61 9.84 -13.19
CA THR A 195 -12.66 8.99 -13.77
C THR A 195 -12.76 7.68 -12.99
N GLU A 196 -13.89 7.43 -12.35
CA GLU A 196 -14.15 6.14 -11.69
C GLU A 196 -14.38 5.00 -12.70
N ASN A 197 -14.70 5.35 -13.95
CA ASN A 197 -14.94 4.41 -15.04
C ASN A 197 -13.63 3.72 -15.51
N PRO A 198 -13.49 2.39 -15.31
CA PRO A 198 -12.30 1.64 -15.73
C PRO A 198 -12.03 1.68 -17.24
N ASP A 199 -13.06 1.79 -18.07
CA ASP A 199 -12.93 1.86 -19.54
C ASP A 199 -12.42 3.22 -20.01
N GLU A 200 -12.81 4.29 -19.31
CA GLU A 200 -12.31 5.64 -19.59
C GLU A 200 -10.87 5.81 -19.12
N ARG A 201 -10.51 5.25 -17.95
CA ARG A 201 -9.10 5.13 -17.52
C ARG A 201 -8.27 4.34 -18.52
N ARG A 202 -8.81 3.25 -19.09
CA ARG A 202 -8.16 2.42 -20.11
C ARG A 202 -7.93 3.18 -21.42
N ARG A 203 -8.87 4.01 -21.86
CA ARG A 203 -8.71 4.88 -23.06
C ARG A 203 -7.67 5.97 -22.87
N ARG A 204 -7.50 6.47 -21.64
CA ARG A 204 -6.56 7.55 -21.30
C ARG A 204 -5.16 7.06 -20.88
N GLY A 205 -4.94 5.75 -20.77
CA GLY A 205 -3.62 5.14 -20.57
C GLY A 205 -3.03 5.26 -19.16
N LEU A 206 -3.81 5.72 -18.18
CA LEU A 206 -3.35 5.96 -16.81
C LEU A 206 -4.04 4.99 -15.85
N LYS A 207 -3.27 4.12 -15.20
CA LYS A 207 -3.79 3.12 -14.24
C LYS A 207 -3.02 3.24 -12.93
N THR A 208 -3.75 3.40 -11.82
CA THR A 208 -3.20 3.36 -10.46
C THR A 208 -3.31 1.94 -9.92
N ASN A 209 -2.23 1.41 -9.37
CA ASN A 209 -2.18 0.08 -8.74
C ASN A 209 -2.60 0.17 -7.25
N PRO A 210 -2.84 -0.96 -6.55
CA PRO A 210 -3.33 -0.96 -5.17
C PRO A 210 -2.34 -0.36 -4.15
N ASP A 211 -1.04 -0.38 -4.46
CA ASP A 211 0.01 0.32 -3.72
C ASP A 211 0.15 1.80 -4.13
N GLY A 212 -0.75 2.30 -4.97
CA GLY A 212 -0.85 3.70 -5.32
C GLY A 212 0.18 4.17 -6.35
N ASP A 213 0.88 3.30 -7.09
CA ASP A 213 1.76 3.72 -8.18
C ASP A 213 1.05 3.73 -9.56
N VAL A 214 1.57 4.48 -10.54
CA VAL A 214 1.00 4.58 -11.90
C VAL A 214 2.03 4.21 -12.96
N ASP A 215 1.66 3.39 -13.94
CA ASP A 215 2.50 3.13 -15.12
C ASP A 215 2.31 4.23 -16.18
N VAL A 216 3.40 4.90 -16.60
CA VAL A 216 3.36 5.87 -17.71
C VAL A 216 4.28 5.41 -18.86
N PRO A 217 3.73 5.12 -20.05
CA PRO A 217 4.54 4.72 -21.20
C PRO A 217 5.34 5.91 -21.75
N ASN A 218 6.53 5.63 -22.31
CA ASN A 218 7.38 6.58 -23.04
C ASN A 218 7.91 7.78 -22.23
N VAL A 219 7.96 7.68 -20.90
CA VAL A 219 8.60 8.71 -20.07
C VAL A 219 9.99 8.28 -19.64
N ASP A 220 10.96 9.17 -19.81
CA ASP A 220 12.30 8.97 -19.27
C ASP A 220 12.33 9.25 -17.77
N TYR A 221 12.47 8.18 -16.99
CA TYR A 221 12.57 8.23 -15.53
C TYR A 221 13.98 8.58 -15.04
N ALA A 222 15.00 8.63 -15.91
CA ALA A 222 16.40 8.83 -15.50
C ALA A 222 16.63 10.22 -14.88
N SER A 223 15.84 11.21 -15.27
CA SER A 223 15.89 12.58 -14.73
C SER A 223 15.18 12.75 -13.40
N PHE A 224 14.35 11.79 -12.96
CA PHE A 224 13.56 11.92 -11.73
C PHE A 224 14.47 11.92 -10.50
N ARG A 225 14.31 12.92 -9.63
CA ARG A 225 15.10 13.12 -8.40
C ARG A 225 14.27 12.78 -7.17
N TYR A 226 14.90 12.28 -6.12
CA TYR A 226 14.24 11.99 -4.84
C TYR A 226 15.15 12.39 -3.67
N PRO A 227 14.60 12.85 -2.53
CA PRO A 227 15.41 13.34 -1.43
C PRO A 227 16.03 12.20 -0.62
N ALA A 228 17.16 12.51 0.02
CA ALA A 228 17.74 11.66 1.05
C ALA A 228 16.96 11.74 2.38
N CYS A 229 17.20 10.82 3.30
CA CYS A 229 16.69 10.88 4.65
C CYS A 229 17.21 12.15 5.37
N PRO A 230 16.33 13.04 5.86
CA PRO A 230 16.75 14.30 6.49
C PRO A 230 17.57 14.07 7.77
N VAL A 231 17.21 13.06 8.57
CA VAL A 231 17.95 12.72 9.80
C VAL A 231 19.35 12.22 9.50
N CYS A 232 19.53 11.42 8.45
CA CYS A 232 20.88 10.96 8.07
C CYS A 232 21.71 12.11 7.51
N LEU A 233 21.08 13.01 6.74
CA LEU A 233 21.75 14.18 6.19
C LEU A 233 22.22 15.14 7.28
N GLU A 234 21.38 15.44 8.26
CA GLU A 234 21.71 16.28 9.41
C GLU A 234 22.86 15.68 10.24
N LYS A 235 22.81 14.37 10.53
CA LYS A 235 23.89 13.67 11.23
C LYS A 235 25.22 13.75 10.48
N ALA A 236 25.19 13.54 9.16
CA ALA A 236 26.40 13.63 8.32
C ALA A 236 26.98 15.06 8.33
N ALA A 237 26.14 16.09 8.26
CA ALA A 237 26.56 17.49 8.32
C ALA A 237 27.17 17.88 9.67
N GLY A 238 26.63 17.32 10.77
CA GLY A 238 27.13 17.54 12.14
C GLY A 238 28.40 16.76 12.49
N GLY A 239 29.05 16.07 11.53
CA GLY A 239 30.21 15.21 11.80
C GLY A 239 29.88 13.93 12.58
N GLY A 240 28.59 13.64 12.77
CA GLY A 240 28.12 12.43 13.44
C GLY A 240 28.14 11.24 12.50
N ALA A 241 28.39 10.05 13.04
CA ALA A 241 28.30 8.82 12.27
C ALA A 241 26.83 8.58 11.85
N VAL A 242 26.56 8.53 10.55
CA VAL A 242 25.39 7.82 10.03
C VAL A 242 25.71 6.35 10.21
N ALA A 243 24.88 5.63 10.98
CA ALA A 243 25.17 4.28 11.47
C ALA A 243 25.63 3.27 10.39
N THR A 244 25.37 3.53 9.10
CA THR A 244 25.64 2.59 8.01
C THR A 244 26.08 3.23 6.67
N GLY A 245 26.78 4.37 6.66
CA GLY A 245 27.46 4.82 5.43
C GLY A 245 27.44 6.33 5.16
N LYS A 246 27.55 6.68 3.88
CA LYS A 246 27.68 8.06 3.38
C LYS A 246 26.37 8.54 2.76
N VAL A 247 25.99 9.78 3.00
CA VAL A 247 24.87 10.45 2.34
C VAL A 247 25.41 11.65 1.59
N ASP A 248 25.43 11.55 0.26
CA ASP A 248 25.74 12.62 -0.66
C ASP A 248 24.45 13.12 -1.31
N VAL A 249 24.33 14.43 -1.40
CA VAL A 249 23.19 15.09 -2.06
C VAL A 249 23.69 16.16 -3.01
N ASP A 250 22.89 16.47 -4.03
CA ASP A 250 23.11 17.66 -4.85
C ASP A 250 22.67 18.94 -4.11
N ALA A 251 22.82 20.09 -4.78
CA ALA A 251 22.54 21.40 -4.19
C ALA A 251 21.10 21.57 -3.66
N ASP A 252 20.12 20.82 -4.20
CA ASP A 252 18.72 20.88 -3.75
C ASP A 252 18.38 19.76 -2.77
N GLY A 253 19.36 18.94 -2.36
CA GLY A 253 19.17 17.86 -1.40
C GLY A 253 18.64 16.55 -2.01
N ALA A 254 18.75 16.35 -3.33
CA ALA A 254 18.41 15.07 -3.93
C ALA A 254 19.52 14.04 -3.69
N TRP A 255 19.14 12.79 -3.42
CA TRP A 255 20.05 11.68 -3.15
C TRP A 255 20.91 11.35 -4.38
N LEU A 256 22.23 11.29 -4.21
CA LEU A 256 23.20 10.97 -5.27
C LEU A 256 23.68 9.52 -5.24
N GLU A 257 24.04 8.97 -6.41
CA GLU A 257 24.50 7.59 -6.58
C GLU A 257 25.79 7.25 -5.80
N SER A 258 26.59 8.25 -5.41
CA SER A 258 27.74 8.08 -4.54
C SER A 258 27.38 7.79 -3.07
N SER A 259 26.10 7.92 -2.70
CA SER A 259 25.60 7.61 -1.37
C SER A 259 25.47 6.11 -1.13
N THR A 260 25.77 5.68 0.10
CA THR A 260 25.57 4.31 0.58
C THR A 260 24.54 4.21 1.71
N ALA A 261 24.05 5.35 2.19
CA ALA A 261 23.06 5.45 3.27
C ALA A 261 21.94 6.45 2.92
N GLY A 262 20.98 6.62 3.83
CA GLY A 262 19.96 7.67 3.73
C GLY A 262 18.88 7.40 2.68
N ILE A 263 18.75 6.16 2.19
CA ILE A 263 17.67 5.76 1.29
C ILE A 263 16.36 5.72 2.08
N LEU A 264 15.35 6.44 1.59
CA LEU A 264 13.97 6.35 2.05
C LEU A 264 13.23 5.32 1.20
N LYS A 265 12.55 4.36 1.84
CA LYS A 265 11.64 3.38 1.23
C LYS A 265 10.24 3.66 1.78
N PRO A 266 9.13 3.48 1.04
CA PRO A 266 7.81 3.50 1.68
C PRO A 266 7.76 2.48 2.82
N ALA A 267 7.02 2.80 3.88
CA ALA A 267 6.87 1.94 5.06
C ALA A 267 5.96 0.73 4.81
N VAL A 268 6.04 0.16 3.61
CA VAL A 268 5.33 -1.04 3.15
C VAL A 268 6.30 -2.21 3.06
N ILE A 269 5.81 -3.43 3.31
CA ILE A 269 6.60 -4.64 3.08
C ILE A 269 6.59 -4.95 1.58
N MET A 270 7.75 -4.80 0.93
CA MET A 270 7.88 -5.08 -0.51
C MET A 270 7.97 -6.58 -0.77
N PHE A 271 7.68 -6.99 -2.00
CA PHE A 271 7.91 -8.37 -2.41
C PHE A 271 9.38 -8.77 -2.23
N GLY A 272 9.61 -9.87 -1.51
CA GLY A 272 10.94 -10.34 -1.12
C GLY A 272 11.53 -9.67 0.13
N GLU A 273 10.77 -8.81 0.81
CA GLU A 273 11.06 -8.32 2.17
C GLU A 273 10.29 -9.19 3.18
N SER A 274 10.95 -9.53 4.30
CA SER A 274 10.27 -10.23 5.39
C SER A 274 9.42 -9.26 6.21
N ILE A 275 8.24 -9.70 6.62
CA ILE A 275 7.44 -9.02 7.65
C ILE A 275 8.27 -9.01 8.94
N PRO A 276 8.37 -7.86 9.67
CA PRO A 276 9.12 -7.79 10.92
C PRO A 276 8.61 -8.80 11.96
N ASP A 277 9.52 -9.44 12.70
CA ASP A 277 9.17 -10.49 13.67
C ASP A 277 8.14 -10.03 14.70
N ALA A 278 8.22 -8.78 15.17
CA ALA A 278 7.25 -8.22 16.09
C ALA A 278 5.83 -8.12 15.49
N VAL A 279 5.71 -7.81 14.19
CA VAL A 279 4.42 -7.76 13.49
C VAL A 279 3.90 -9.18 13.26
N LYS A 280 4.79 -10.12 12.93
CA LYS A 280 4.44 -11.54 12.80
C LYS A 280 3.91 -12.11 14.11
N GLN A 281 4.63 -11.89 15.22
CA GLN A 281 4.22 -12.33 16.55
C GLN A 281 2.87 -11.71 16.94
N ALA A 282 2.69 -10.40 16.71
CA ALA A 282 1.41 -9.74 16.99
C ALA A 282 0.25 -10.29 16.13
N ALA A 283 0.53 -10.74 14.90
CA ALA A 283 -0.47 -11.40 14.05
C ALA A 283 -0.83 -12.79 14.61
N GLU A 284 0.16 -13.57 15.02
CA GLU A 284 -0.03 -14.89 15.64
C GLU A 284 -0.83 -14.76 16.94
N ASP A 285 -0.43 -13.84 17.82
CA ASP A 285 -1.12 -13.56 19.09
C ASP A 285 -2.57 -13.08 18.89
N ALA A 286 -2.84 -12.32 17.82
CA ALA A 286 -4.19 -11.85 17.50
C ALA A 286 -5.09 -12.98 16.98
N VAL A 287 -4.52 -13.96 16.28
CA VAL A 287 -5.23 -15.16 15.79
C VAL A 287 -5.48 -16.15 16.92
N ASP A 288 -4.56 -16.24 17.88
CA ASP A 288 -4.69 -17.14 19.02
C ASP A 288 -5.95 -16.82 19.86
N GLY A 289 -6.82 -17.82 19.96
CA GLY A 289 -8.11 -17.69 20.64
C GLY A 289 -9.17 -16.89 19.87
N ALA A 290 -8.92 -16.55 18.61
CA ALA A 290 -9.89 -15.88 17.75
C ALA A 290 -10.51 -16.82 16.70
N VAL A 291 -11.76 -16.53 16.35
CA VAL A 291 -12.38 -17.06 15.13
C VAL A 291 -12.08 -16.09 14.00
N VAL A 292 -11.33 -16.54 12.99
CA VAL A 292 -10.89 -15.67 11.88
C VAL A 292 -11.92 -15.67 10.75
N VAL A 293 -12.37 -14.49 10.35
CA VAL A 293 -13.19 -14.26 9.16
C VAL A 293 -12.37 -13.48 8.14
N SER A 294 -12.17 -14.06 6.96
CA SER A 294 -11.37 -13.44 5.89
C SER A 294 -12.23 -12.85 4.78
N LYS A 295 -11.92 -11.63 4.34
CA LYS A 295 -12.43 -11.03 3.10
C LYS A 295 -11.25 -10.50 2.29
N PHE A 296 -10.98 -11.13 1.15
CA PHE A 296 -9.92 -10.76 0.21
C PHE A 296 -10.40 -9.72 -0.80
#